data_AF-A0A1G4RS41-F1
#
_entry.id   AF-A0A1G4RS41-F1
#
_cell.length_a   1.000
_cell.length_b   1.000
_cell.length_c   1.000
_cell.angle_alpha   90.00
_cell.angle_beta   90.00
_cell.angle_gamma   90.00
#
_symmetry.space_group_name_H-M   'P 1'
#
loop_
_entity.id
_entity.type
_entity.pdbx_description
1 polymer ?
#
loop_
_entity_poly.entity_id
_entity_poly.type
_entity_poly.pdbx_seq_one_letter_code
_entity_poly.pdbx_strand_id
1 'polypeptide(L)'
;MSWPVVILYAVGTGVLAALFMIIPGFAKTSLGRMGETLEVWIFYAVILMANCKRPLESAFKTFVFFLISQPLIYLLQVPFSPLGWGTFSHYPYWFVWTLLTFPMAFAGWYIRKHNWLSLSIFLPILFLLTCDYVSGFMSAYVDFPHLIVTALFCLGQVVLYMYVFTENIWQKLIGVLWPLAAVLLLFFVFNVKKVVFMVDRELVETVIKGIASWLM
;
A
#
# COMPACT_ATOMS: atom_id res chain seq x y z
N MET A 1 4.27 -11.17 -17.08
CA MET A 1 5.31 -11.61 -16.10
C MET A 1 5.22 -13.13 -15.90
N SER A 2 6.32 -13.89 -15.92
CA SER A 2 6.31 -15.35 -15.66
C SER A 2 6.38 -15.66 -14.16
N TRP A 3 6.06 -16.89 -13.76
CA TRP A 3 6.10 -17.32 -12.35
C TRP A 3 7.48 -17.18 -11.68
N PRO A 4 8.60 -17.59 -12.30
CA PRO A 4 9.92 -17.37 -11.71
C PRO A 4 10.21 -15.89 -11.43
N VAL A 5 9.77 -15.00 -12.34
CA VAL A 5 9.95 -13.56 -12.17
C VAL A 5 9.09 -13.03 -11.01
N VAL A 6 7.87 -13.54 -10.82
CA VAL A 6 7.02 -13.20 -9.65
C VAL A 6 7.69 -13.61 -8.34
N ILE A 7 8.26 -14.81 -8.27
CA ILE A 7 8.95 -15.30 -7.09
C ILE A 7 10.19 -14.45 -6.80
N LEU A 8 11.03 -14.20 -7.80
CA LEU A 8 12.21 -13.34 -7.67
C LEU A 8 11.83 -11.93 -7.23
N TYR A 9 10.76 -11.39 -7.79
CA TYR A 9 10.24 -10.08 -7.42
C TYR A 9 9.78 -10.05 -5.96
N ALA A 10 9.00 -11.05 -5.52
CA ALA A 10 8.54 -11.15 -4.14
C ALA A 10 9.68 -11.28 -3.12
N VAL A 11 10.68 -12.11 -3.44
CA VAL A 11 11.87 -12.27 -2.60
C VAL A 11 12.66 -10.96 -2.56
N GLY A 12 12.92 -10.35 -3.72
CA GLY A 12 13.67 -9.10 -3.82
C GLY A 12 13.03 -7.95 -3.05
N THR A 13 11.71 -7.75 -3.21
CA THR A 13 10.98 -6.70 -2.49
C THR A 13 10.89 -6.99 -1.00
N GLY A 14 10.73 -8.26 -0.60
CA GLY A 14 10.72 -8.65 0.81
C GLY A 14 12.06 -8.41 1.51
N VAL A 15 13.16 -8.79 0.86
CA VAL A 15 14.53 -8.52 1.37
C VAL A 15 14.77 -7.01 1.46
N LEU A 16 14.42 -6.25 0.42
CA LEU A 16 14.61 -4.79 0.41
C LEU A 16 13.84 -4.10 1.53
N ALA A 17 12.56 -4.46 1.72
CA ALA A 17 11.73 -3.92 2.80
C ALA A 17 12.31 -4.28 4.17
N ALA A 18 12.76 -5.53 4.37
CA ALA A 18 13.41 -5.93 5.61
C ALA A 18 14.68 -5.12 5.90
N LEU A 19 15.53 -4.89 4.89
CA LEU A 19 16.74 -4.07 5.05
C LEU A 19 16.41 -2.63 5.45
N PHE A 20 15.35 -2.04 4.88
CA PHE A 20 14.89 -0.71 5.26
C PHE A 20 14.44 -0.62 6.73
N MET A 21 13.88 -1.70 7.28
CA MET A 21 13.47 -1.75 8.69
C MET A 21 14.60 -2.11 9.65
N ILE A 22 15.54 -2.96 9.23
CA ILE A 22 16.63 -3.46 10.08
C ILE A 22 17.71 -2.41 10.29
N ILE A 23 18.03 -1.61 9.27
CA ILE A 23 19.14 -0.64 9.33
C ILE A 23 18.72 0.56 10.20
N PRO A 24 19.36 0.80 11.36
CA PRO A 24 18.95 1.87 12.28
C PRO A 24 19.04 3.28 11.65
N GLY A 25 19.96 3.47 10.69
CA GLY A 25 20.09 4.73 9.96
C GLY A 25 18.88 5.09 9.10
N PHE A 26 18.00 4.13 8.81
CA PHE A 26 16.74 4.35 8.11
C PHE A 26 15.55 4.49 9.06
N ALA A 27 15.73 4.25 10.36
CA ALA A 27 14.69 4.46 11.35
C ALA A 27 14.24 5.92 11.36
N LYS A 28 12.91 6.15 11.34
CA LYS A 28 12.30 7.49 11.25
C LYS A 28 12.72 8.27 9.99
N THR A 29 13.11 7.58 8.93
CA THR A 29 13.29 8.20 7.61
C THR A 29 12.19 7.75 6.66
N SER A 30 12.12 8.37 5.49
CA SER A 30 11.24 7.91 4.41
C SER A 30 11.47 6.45 4.04
N LEU A 31 12.72 5.98 4.07
CA LEU A 31 13.06 4.60 3.68
C LEU A 31 12.56 3.59 4.71
N GLY A 32 12.72 3.87 6.01
CA GLY A 32 12.15 3.04 7.06
C GLY A 32 10.63 2.95 6.93
N ARG A 33 9.96 4.10 6.71
CA ARG A 33 8.51 4.12 6.47
C ARG A 33 8.11 3.27 5.27
N MET A 34 8.81 3.42 4.14
CA MET A 34 8.58 2.66 2.90
C MET A 34 8.66 1.13 3.07
N GLY A 35 9.38 0.63 4.08
CA GLY A 35 9.41 -0.79 4.41
C GLY A 35 8.16 -1.29 5.15
N GLU A 36 7.46 -0.39 5.85
CA GLU A 36 6.36 -0.71 6.77
C GLU A 36 4.98 -0.37 6.18
N THR A 37 4.89 0.62 5.30
CA THR A 37 3.63 1.23 4.89
C THR A 37 3.12 0.77 3.53
N LEU A 38 1.80 0.90 3.32
CA LEU A 38 1.09 0.32 2.18
C LEU A 38 1.43 0.94 0.82
N GLU A 39 1.92 2.18 0.74
CA GLU A 39 2.15 2.88 -0.53
C GLU A 39 3.12 2.16 -1.46
N VAL A 40 4.18 1.56 -0.93
CA VAL A 40 5.16 0.81 -1.72
C VAL A 40 4.58 -0.54 -2.15
N TRP A 41 3.83 -1.19 -1.28
CA TRP A 41 3.15 -2.46 -1.56
C TRP A 41 2.08 -2.31 -2.63
N ILE A 42 1.33 -1.20 -2.61
CA ILE A 42 0.37 -0.83 -3.65
C ILE A 42 1.10 -0.68 -4.99
N PHE A 43 2.24 0.00 -5.03
CA PHE A 43 3.04 0.14 -6.25
C PHE A 43 3.52 -1.19 -6.81
N TYR A 44 4.02 -2.07 -5.95
CA TYR A 44 4.43 -3.40 -6.37
C TYR A 44 3.27 -4.23 -6.90
N ALA A 45 2.11 -4.16 -6.25
CA ALA A 45 0.89 -4.81 -6.71
C ALA A 45 0.46 -4.27 -8.08
N VAL A 46 0.41 -2.94 -8.27
CA VAL A 46 0.00 -2.31 -9.54
C VAL A 46 0.91 -2.75 -10.69
N ILE A 47 2.23 -2.78 -10.51
CA ILE A 47 3.17 -3.28 -11.53
C ILE A 47 2.84 -4.72 -11.91
N LEU A 48 2.63 -5.58 -10.92
CA LEU A 48 2.36 -7.00 -11.14
C LEU A 48 1.03 -7.20 -11.87
N MET A 49 -0.03 -6.52 -11.44
CA MET A 49 -1.36 -6.55 -12.08
C MET A 49 -1.31 -6.02 -13.52
N ALA A 50 -0.58 -4.93 -13.77
CA ALA A 50 -0.41 -4.36 -15.11
C ALA A 50 0.27 -5.34 -16.09
N ASN A 51 1.07 -6.27 -15.58
CA ASN A 51 1.77 -7.28 -16.36
C ASN A 51 1.00 -8.60 -16.55
N CYS A 52 -0.25 -8.68 -16.09
CA CYS A 52 -1.11 -9.87 -16.20
C CYS A 52 -2.15 -9.71 -17.31
N LYS A 53 -2.45 -10.79 -18.04
CA LYS A 53 -3.41 -10.77 -19.15
C LYS A 53 -4.84 -11.08 -18.71
N ARG A 54 -5.00 -11.75 -17.56
CA ARG A 54 -6.32 -12.18 -17.04
C ARG A 54 -6.50 -11.74 -15.57
N PRO A 55 -7.75 -11.50 -15.12
CA PRO A 55 -8.02 -11.09 -13.74
C PRO A 55 -7.66 -12.18 -12.72
N LEU A 56 -7.92 -13.46 -13.02
CA LEU A 56 -7.47 -14.56 -12.15
C LEU A 56 -5.95 -14.66 -12.07
N GLU A 57 -5.25 -14.45 -13.19
CA GLU A 57 -3.78 -14.46 -13.22
C GLU A 57 -3.22 -13.34 -12.34
N SER A 58 -3.82 -12.15 -12.41
CA SER A 58 -3.52 -11.01 -11.54
C SER A 58 -3.74 -11.36 -10.06
N ALA A 59 -4.89 -11.94 -9.73
CA ALA A 59 -5.23 -12.33 -8.37
C ALA A 59 -4.24 -13.34 -7.79
N PHE A 60 -3.95 -14.44 -8.50
CA PHE A 60 -3.02 -15.46 -8.04
C PHE A 60 -1.59 -14.94 -7.90
N LYS A 61 -1.10 -14.15 -8.86
CA LYS A 61 0.27 -13.65 -8.81
C LYS A 61 0.45 -12.62 -7.70
N THR A 62 -0.51 -11.73 -7.50
CA THR A 62 -0.44 -10.75 -6.41
C THR A 62 -0.55 -11.47 -5.06
N PHE A 63 -1.47 -12.43 -4.93
CA PHE A 63 -1.59 -13.25 -3.72
C PHE A 63 -0.28 -13.98 -3.38
N VAL A 64 0.32 -14.69 -4.35
CA VAL A 64 1.60 -15.39 -4.15
C VAL A 64 2.73 -14.41 -3.83
N PHE A 65 2.74 -13.23 -4.45
CA PHE A 65 3.71 -12.19 -4.17
C PHE A 65 3.67 -11.75 -2.69
N PHE A 66 2.49 -11.48 -2.14
CA PHE A 66 2.33 -11.13 -0.71
C PHE A 66 2.60 -12.34 0.20
N LEU A 67 2.15 -13.54 -0.20
CA LEU A 67 2.37 -14.76 0.57
C LEU A 67 3.85 -15.11 0.76
N ILE A 68 4.72 -14.73 -0.19
CA ILE A 68 6.17 -14.92 -0.07
C ILE A 68 6.80 -13.73 0.67
N SER A 69 6.52 -12.51 0.22
CA SER A 69 7.23 -11.31 0.70
C SER A 69 6.97 -11.00 2.17
N GLN A 70 5.72 -11.15 2.65
CA GLN A 70 5.34 -10.79 4.02
C GLN A 70 6.03 -11.66 5.08
N PRO A 71 5.92 -13.01 5.07
CA PRO A 71 6.65 -13.83 6.04
C PRO A 71 8.17 -13.72 5.91
N LEU A 72 8.70 -13.51 4.71
CA LEU A 72 10.14 -13.33 4.49
C LEU A 72 10.68 -12.11 5.24
N ILE A 73 9.94 -11.00 5.22
CA ILE A 73 10.29 -9.79 5.97
C ILE A 73 10.44 -10.09 7.46
N TYR A 74 9.47 -10.80 8.04
CA TYR A 74 9.51 -11.16 9.45
C TYR A 74 10.69 -12.08 9.78
N LEU A 75 10.94 -13.10 8.95
CA LEU A 75 12.08 -14.00 9.13
C LEU A 75 13.42 -13.27 9.14
N LEU A 76 13.60 -12.29 8.25
CA LEU A 76 14.82 -11.50 8.17
C LEU A 76 14.97 -10.55 9.36
N GLN A 77 13.88 -10.06 9.95
CA GLN A 77 13.91 -9.19 11.11
C GLN A 77 14.23 -9.93 12.42
N VAL A 78 13.89 -11.21 12.57
CA VAL A 78 14.10 -11.99 13.81
C VAL A 78 15.50 -11.82 14.41
N PRO A 79 16.62 -12.01 13.67
CA PRO A 79 17.96 -11.92 14.27
C PRO A 79 18.38 -10.50 14.67
N PHE A 80 17.67 -9.47 14.20
CA PHE A 80 18.02 -8.06 14.45
C PHE A 80 17.00 -7.32 15.32
N SER A 81 15.85 -7.94 15.59
CA SER A 81 14.79 -7.37 16.42
C SER A 81 15.02 -7.70 17.90
N PRO A 82 14.90 -6.73 18.82
CA PRO A 82 14.90 -6.98 20.27
C PRO A 82 13.82 -7.98 20.71
N LEU A 83 12.74 -8.13 19.93
CA LEU A 83 11.65 -9.07 20.19
C LEU A 83 11.95 -10.49 19.68
N GLY A 84 12.98 -10.68 18.86
CA GLY A 84 13.28 -11.96 18.22
C GLY A 84 12.07 -12.54 17.48
N TRP A 85 11.71 -13.78 17.80
CA TRP A 85 10.52 -14.47 17.28
C TRP A 85 9.20 -13.79 17.67
N GLY A 86 9.19 -12.96 18.72
CA GLY A 86 8.04 -12.17 19.12
C GLY A 86 7.55 -11.21 18.02
N THR A 87 8.39 -10.88 17.03
CA THR A 87 8.00 -10.07 15.87
C THR A 87 6.87 -10.71 15.06
N PHE A 88 6.77 -12.06 15.05
CA PHE A 88 5.69 -12.80 14.38
C PHE A 88 4.31 -12.62 15.01
N SER A 89 4.19 -12.00 16.20
CA SER A 89 2.88 -11.67 16.77
C SER A 89 2.04 -10.76 15.85
N HIS A 90 2.68 -10.00 14.97
CA HIS A 90 2.04 -9.13 13.97
C HIS A 90 1.67 -9.88 12.68
N TYR A 91 2.16 -11.11 12.49
CA TYR A 91 1.93 -11.87 11.25
C TYR A 91 0.45 -12.19 10.97
N PRO A 92 -0.41 -12.54 11.95
CA PRO A 92 -1.82 -12.80 11.69
C PRO A 92 -2.55 -11.63 11.00
N TYR A 93 -2.19 -10.39 11.36
CA TYR A 93 -2.69 -9.18 10.70
C TYR A 93 -2.31 -9.14 9.22
N TRP A 94 -1.04 -9.36 8.91
CA TRP A 94 -0.53 -9.38 7.54
C TRP A 94 -1.05 -10.56 6.73
N PHE A 95 -1.35 -11.68 7.38
CA PHE A 95 -1.97 -12.82 6.73
C PHE A 95 -3.38 -12.48 6.23
N VAL A 96 -4.18 -11.73 7.00
CA VAL A 96 -5.49 -11.24 6.55
C VAL A 96 -5.34 -10.33 5.34
N TRP A 97 -4.41 -9.37 5.38
CA TRP A 97 -4.12 -8.52 4.22
C TRP A 97 -3.67 -9.31 3.00
N THR A 98 -2.83 -10.33 3.20
CA THR A 98 -2.40 -11.24 2.15
C THR A 98 -3.59 -11.94 1.51
N LEU A 99 -4.53 -12.46 2.31
CA LEU A 99 -5.77 -13.06 1.79
C LEU A 99 -6.63 -12.05 1.00
N LEU A 100 -6.78 -10.84 1.51
CA LEU A 100 -7.54 -9.78 0.85
C LEU A 100 -6.90 -9.34 -0.48
N THR A 101 -5.59 -9.54 -0.67
CA THR A 101 -4.95 -9.20 -1.94
C THR A 101 -5.51 -10.00 -3.12
N PHE A 102 -6.05 -11.20 -2.90
CA PHE A 102 -6.65 -12.00 -3.96
C PHE A 102 -7.90 -11.31 -4.59
N PRO A 103 -8.98 -11.02 -3.83
CA PRO A 103 -10.14 -10.31 -4.38
C PRO A 103 -9.80 -8.89 -4.82
N MET A 104 -8.91 -8.18 -4.09
CA MET A 104 -8.48 -6.83 -4.46
C MET A 104 -7.74 -6.82 -5.81
N ALA A 105 -6.83 -7.76 -6.05
CA ALA A 105 -6.09 -7.83 -7.32
C ALA A 105 -6.91 -8.37 -8.48
N PHE A 106 -7.94 -9.18 -8.19
CA PHE A 106 -8.93 -9.57 -9.19
C PHE A 106 -9.72 -8.34 -9.66
N ALA A 107 -10.24 -7.54 -8.72
CA ALA A 107 -10.97 -6.32 -9.04
C ALA A 107 -10.06 -5.24 -9.65
N GLY A 108 -8.86 -5.05 -9.09
CA GLY A 108 -7.87 -4.08 -9.54
C GLY A 108 -7.38 -4.31 -10.96
N TRP A 109 -7.44 -5.54 -11.48
CA TRP A 109 -7.12 -5.80 -12.89
C TRP A 109 -8.02 -5.00 -13.85
N TYR A 110 -9.26 -4.69 -13.46
CA TYR A 110 -10.18 -3.89 -14.27
C TYR A 110 -9.81 -2.41 -14.39
N ILE A 111 -8.83 -1.92 -13.61
CA ILE A 111 -8.33 -0.54 -13.72
C ILE A 111 -7.79 -0.24 -15.13
N ARG A 112 -7.35 -1.29 -15.84
CA ARG A 112 -6.85 -1.22 -17.23
C ARG A 112 -7.91 -1.01 -18.31
N LYS A 113 -9.20 -0.96 -17.95
CA LYS A 113 -10.28 -0.78 -18.93
C LYS A 113 -10.52 0.67 -19.35
N HIS A 114 -9.82 1.64 -18.74
CA HIS A 114 -9.86 3.08 -19.08
C HIS A 114 -11.27 3.69 -19.11
N ASN A 115 -12.22 3.10 -18.40
CA ASN A 115 -13.61 3.56 -18.31
C ASN A 115 -13.91 4.20 -16.93
N TRP A 116 -15.11 4.73 -16.76
CA TRP A 116 -15.50 5.35 -15.49
C TRP A 116 -15.50 4.36 -14.32
N LEU A 117 -15.85 3.10 -14.58
CA LEU A 117 -15.82 2.05 -13.58
C LEU A 117 -14.39 1.74 -13.10
N SER A 118 -13.41 1.76 -14.01
CA SER A 118 -12.00 1.61 -13.64
C SER A 118 -11.52 2.74 -12.73
N LEU A 119 -11.98 3.98 -12.96
CA LEU A 119 -11.68 5.10 -12.08
C LEU A 119 -12.31 4.90 -10.70
N SER A 120 -13.56 4.43 -10.62
CA SER A 120 -14.24 4.15 -9.35
C SER A 120 -13.54 3.07 -8.52
N ILE A 121 -13.08 1.98 -9.16
CA ILE A 121 -12.30 0.93 -8.48
C ILE A 121 -10.98 1.50 -7.96
N PHE A 122 -10.41 2.47 -8.66
CA PHE A 122 -9.09 3.01 -8.34
C PHE A 122 -9.11 4.16 -7.35
N LEU A 123 -10.24 4.85 -7.21
CA LEU A 123 -10.41 6.01 -6.33
C LEU A 123 -10.01 5.74 -4.87
N PRO A 124 -10.31 4.59 -4.24
CA PRO A 124 -9.86 4.30 -2.88
C PRO A 124 -8.33 4.27 -2.75
N ILE A 125 -7.63 3.75 -3.76
CA ILE A 125 -6.16 3.72 -3.79
C ILE A 125 -5.61 5.13 -3.95
N LEU A 126 -6.19 5.93 -4.86
CA LEU A 126 -5.79 7.32 -5.04
C LEU A 126 -6.02 8.14 -3.76
N PHE A 127 -7.14 7.91 -3.08
CA PHE A 127 -7.45 8.54 -1.80
C PHE A 127 -6.43 8.19 -0.71
N LEU A 128 -6.07 6.92 -0.56
CA LEU A 128 -5.02 6.50 0.37
C LEU A 128 -3.68 7.18 0.07
N LEU A 129 -3.23 7.14 -1.18
CA LEU A 129 -1.97 7.78 -1.58
C LEU A 129 -2.00 9.30 -1.38
N THR A 130 -3.16 9.92 -1.56
CA THR A 130 -3.37 11.34 -1.27
C THR A 130 -3.30 11.65 0.21
N CYS A 131 -3.88 10.83 1.08
CA CYS A 131 -3.68 10.93 2.53
C CYS A 131 -2.19 10.86 2.88
N ASP A 132 -1.46 9.90 2.31
CA ASP A 132 -0.05 9.68 2.62
C ASP A 132 0.85 10.84 2.13
N TYR A 133 0.69 11.32 0.90
CA TYR A 133 1.53 12.43 0.44
C TYR A 133 1.20 13.74 1.17
N VAL A 134 -0.07 14.03 1.46
CA VAL A 134 -0.43 15.25 2.20
C VAL A 134 0.12 15.17 3.62
N SER A 135 -0.04 14.03 4.30
CA SER A 135 0.54 13.80 5.63
C SER A 135 2.07 13.91 5.62
N GLY A 136 2.72 13.36 4.60
CA GLY A 136 4.17 13.44 4.41
C GLY A 136 4.66 14.87 4.22
N PHE A 137 4.02 15.67 3.35
CA PHE A 137 4.37 17.07 3.15
C PHE A 137 4.16 17.92 4.41
N MET A 138 3.06 17.70 5.14
CA MET A 138 2.82 18.39 6.40
C MET A 138 3.88 18.05 7.44
N SER A 139 4.28 16.79 7.54
CA SER A 139 5.36 16.36 8.44
C SER A 139 6.70 16.98 8.04
N ALA A 140 7.00 17.04 6.74
CA ALA A 140 8.21 17.67 6.22
C ALA A 140 8.25 19.19 6.42
N TYR A 141 7.08 19.85 6.45
CA TYR A 141 6.97 21.28 6.73
C TYR A 141 7.28 21.60 8.20
N VAL A 142 6.88 20.72 9.13
CA VAL A 142 7.17 20.89 10.56
C VAL A 142 8.63 20.54 10.87
N ASP A 143 9.10 19.39 10.39
CA ASP A 143 10.43 18.86 10.66
C ASP A 143 11.16 18.48 9.36
N PHE A 144 11.76 19.46 8.69
CA PHE A 144 12.47 19.21 7.43
C PHE A 144 13.77 18.40 7.68
N PRO A 145 14.11 17.37 6.86
CA PRO A 145 13.47 16.86 5.64
C PRO A 145 12.61 15.60 5.84
N HIS A 146 12.05 15.39 7.05
CA HIS A 146 11.37 14.16 7.43
C HIS A 146 10.21 13.82 6.48
N LEU A 147 10.20 12.60 5.93
CA LEU A 147 9.15 12.05 5.05
C LEU A 147 8.97 12.67 3.66
N ILE A 148 9.80 13.64 3.25
CA ILE A 148 9.65 14.30 1.95
C ILE A 148 9.77 13.33 0.76
N VAL A 149 10.65 12.32 0.86
CA VAL A 149 10.84 11.34 -0.21
C VAL A 149 9.60 10.45 -0.35
N THR A 150 8.99 10.05 0.76
CA THR A 150 7.73 9.30 0.77
C THR A 150 6.59 10.14 0.19
N ALA A 151 6.51 11.42 0.56
CA ALA A 151 5.48 12.32 0.04
C ALA A 151 5.61 12.48 -1.49
N LEU A 152 6.81 12.72 -1.99
CA LEU A 152 7.09 12.82 -3.42
C LEU A 152 6.83 11.50 -4.15
N PHE A 153 7.15 10.36 -3.53
CA PHE A 153 6.88 9.04 -4.08
C PHE A 153 5.36 8.80 -4.23
N CYS A 154 4.56 9.06 -3.20
CA CYS A 154 3.11 8.92 -3.24
C CYS A 154 2.46 9.89 -4.24
N LEU A 155 2.90 11.16 -4.28
CA LEU A 155 2.44 12.11 -5.29
C LEU A 155 2.80 11.63 -6.71
N GLY A 156 4.03 11.15 -6.89
CA GLY A 156 4.51 10.59 -8.14
C GLY A 156 3.68 9.40 -8.60
N GLN A 157 3.29 8.51 -7.67
CA GLN A 157 2.38 7.40 -7.97
C GLN A 157 1.02 7.90 -8.44
N VAL A 158 0.40 8.85 -7.76
CA VAL A 158 -0.91 9.41 -8.17
C VAL A 158 -0.83 9.97 -9.59
N VAL A 159 0.19 10.75 -9.89
CA VAL A 159 0.41 11.32 -11.24
C VAL A 159 0.66 10.22 -12.26
N LEU A 160 1.56 9.27 -11.96
CA LEU A 160 1.90 8.15 -12.83
C LEU A 160 0.66 7.31 -13.15
N TYR A 161 -0.13 6.97 -12.14
CA TYR A 161 -1.28 6.12 -12.34
C TYR A 161 -2.39 6.82 -13.12
N MET A 162 -2.60 8.12 -12.90
CA MET A 162 -3.52 8.91 -13.72
C MET A 162 -3.04 9.03 -15.16
N TYR A 163 -1.74 9.16 -15.37
CA TYR A 163 -1.19 9.16 -16.72
C TYR A 163 -1.37 7.80 -17.42
N VAL A 164 -1.10 6.69 -16.74
CA VAL A 164 -1.09 5.33 -17.33
C VAL A 164 -2.49 4.73 -17.46
N PHE A 165 -3.36 4.89 -16.47
CA PHE A 165 -4.63 4.16 -16.40
C PHE A 165 -5.85 4.97 -16.81
N THR A 166 -5.70 6.25 -17.13
CA THR A 166 -6.82 7.07 -17.66
C THR A 166 -6.42 7.77 -18.94
N GLU A 167 -7.29 7.70 -19.95
CA GLU A 167 -7.05 8.35 -21.25
C GLU A 167 -7.60 9.78 -21.25
N ASN A 168 -8.83 9.94 -20.75
CA ASN A 168 -9.57 11.20 -20.76
C ASN A 168 -9.00 12.21 -19.77
N ILE A 169 -8.84 13.46 -20.22
CA ILE A 169 -8.37 14.56 -19.36
C ILE A 169 -9.30 14.80 -18.16
N TRP A 170 -10.62 14.63 -18.33
CA TRP A 170 -11.58 14.76 -17.24
C TRP A 170 -11.44 13.67 -16.19
N GLN A 171 -11.13 12.44 -16.60
CA GLN A 171 -10.85 11.35 -15.64
C GLN A 171 -9.56 11.62 -14.86
N LYS A 172 -8.52 12.15 -15.53
CA LYS A 172 -7.27 12.57 -14.88
C LYS A 172 -7.53 13.65 -13.84
N LEU A 173 -8.27 14.69 -14.22
CA LEU A 173 -8.60 15.80 -13.32
C LEU A 173 -9.41 15.32 -12.12
N ILE A 174 -10.44 14.51 -12.33
CA ILE A 174 -11.26 13.97 -11.24
C ILE A 174 -10.42 13.07 -10.34
N GLY A 175 -9.63 12.16 -10.90
CA GLY A 175 -8.81 11.24 -10.12
C GLY A 175 -7.72 11.91 -9.29
N VAL A 176 -7.26 13.11 -9.65
CA VAL A 176 -6.31 13.90 -8.83
C VAL A 176 -7.05 14.84 -7.87
N LEU A 177 -7.99 15.63 -8.37
CA LEU A 177 -8.61 16.71 -7.62
C LEU A 177 -9.61 16.21 -6.59
N TRP A 178 -10.36 15.15 -6.89
CA TRP A 178 -11.38 14.64 -5.98
C TRP A 178 -10.77 14.06 -4.70
N PRO A 179 -9.78 13.14 -4.75
CA PRO A 179 -9.09 12.69 -3.55
C PRO A 179 -8.45 13.83 -2.76
N LEU A 180 -7.83 14.80 -3.44
CA LEU A 180 -7.21 15.96 -2.79
C LEU A 180 -8.24 16.81 -2.06
N ALA A 181 -9.35 17.16 -2.70
CA ALA A 181 -10.43 17.92 -2.08
C ALA A 181 -11.02 17.18 -0.87
N ALA A 182 -11.26 15.87 -1.00
CA ALA A 182 -11.77 15.04 0.09
C ALA A 182 -10.81 15.03 1.30
N VAL A 183 -9.51 14.88 1.06
CA VAL A 183 -8.50 14.91 2.12
C VAL A 183 -8.43 16.29 2.77
N LEU A 184 -8.39 17.38 2.01
CA LEU A 184 -8.38 18.74 2.55
C LEU A 184 -9.64 19.05 3.38
N LEU A 185 -10.81 18.58 2.95
CA LEU A 185 -12.05 18.68 3.72
C LEU A 185 -11.97 17.89 5.03
N LEU A 186 -11.45 16.67 5.01
CA LEU A 186 -11.25 15.88 6.23
C LEU A 186 -10.25 16.55 7.17
N PHE A 187 -9.20 17.18 6.65
CA PHE A 187 -8.27 17.99 7.43
C PHE A 187 -8.99 19.16 8.13
N PHE A 188 -9.85 19.87 7.40
CA PHE A 188 -10.62 20.98 7.93
C PHE A 188 -11.62 20.54 9.02
N VAL A 189 -12.24 19.37 8.86
CA VAL A 189 -13.26 18.87 9.79
C VAL A 189 -12.68 18.19 11.03
N PHE A 190 -11.59 17.40 10.91
CA PHE A 190 -11.18 16.45 11.96
C PHE A 190 -9.86 16.73 12.68
N ASN A 191 -9.14 17.81 12.35
CA ASN A 191 -7.90 18.23 13.05
C ASN A 191 -6.87 17.08 13.28
N VAL A 192 -6.25 16.67 12.17
CA VAL A 192 -4.95 15.96 11.97
C VAL A 192 -4.67 14.63 12.72
N LYS A 193 -4.83 14.50 14.04
CA LYS A 193 -4.23 13.35 14.76
C LYS A 193 -4.93 12.01 14.57
N LYS A 194 -6.16 11.98 14.04
CA LYS A 194 -6.99 10.77 13.95
C LYS A 194 -7.05 10.12 12.56
N VAL A 195 -6.82 10.86 11.47
CA VAL A 195 -7.22 10.41 10.13
C VAL A 195 -6.30 9.33 9.54
N VAL A 196 -4.97 9.44 9.73
CA VAL A 196 -4.01 8.49 9.15
C VAL A 196 -3.95 7.17 9.93
N PHE A 197 -4.23 7.20 11.25
CA PHE A 197 -4.23 5.99 12.10
C PHE A 197 -5.58 5.26 12.19
N MET A 198 -6.71 5.90 11.82
CA MET A 198 -8.04 5.27 11.86
C MET A 198 -8.26 4.27 10.73
N VAL A 199 -7.76 4.54 9.52
CA VAL A 199 -8.05 3.68 8.36
C VAL A 199 -7.38 2.31 8.45
N ASP A 200 -6.19 2.23 9.04
CA ASP A 200 -5.46 0.95 9.20
C ASP A 200 -5.89 0.17 10.46
N ARG A 201 -6.29 0.85 11.55
CA ARG A 201 -6.59 0.18 12.84
C ARG A 201 -8.07 -0.16 13.03
N GLU A 202 -9.00 0.75 12.72
CA GLU A 202 -10.44 0.52 12.95
C GLU A 202 -11.07 -0.41 11.91
N LEU A 203 -10.70 -0.27 10.63
CA LEU A 203 -11.21 -1.15 9.57
C LEU A 203 -10.78 -2.60 9.85
N VAL A 204 -9.54 -2.78 10.28
CA VAL A 204 -8.97 -4.11 10.54
C VAL A 204 -9.45 -4.70 11.86
N GLU A 205 -9.59 -3.91 12.94
CA GLU A 205 -10.24 -4.41 14.15
C GLU A 205 -11.70 -4.84 13.90
N THR A 206 -12.43 -4.12 13.05
CA THR A 206 -13.83 -4.44 12.75
C THR A 206 -13.95 -5.70 11.88
N VAL A 207 -13.07 -5.87 10.89
CA VAL A 207 -13.01 -7.08 10.05
C VAL A 207 -12.50 -8.28 10.85
N ILE A 208 -11.48 -8.11 11.72
CA ILE A 208 -10.96 -9.19 12.57
C ILE A 208 -12.00 -9.61 13.61
N LYS A 209 -12.67 -8.67 14.29
CA LYS A 209 -13.76 -8.99 15.23
C LYS A 209 -14.91 -9.69 14.52
N GLY A 210 -15.23 -9.26 13.29
CA GLY A 210 -16.23 -9.92 12.45
C GLY A 210 -15.83 -11.34 12.03
N ILE A 211 -14.58 -11.58 11.63
CA ILE A 211 -14.12 -12.92 11.23
C ILE A 211 -13.98 -13.84 12.45
N ALA A 212 -13.48 -13.32 13.58
CA ALA A 212 -13.36 -14.07 14.83
C ALA A 212 -14.72 -14.49 15.39
N SER A 213 -15.78 -13.70 15.20
CA SER A 213 -17.15 -14.07 15.61
C SER A 213 -17.82 -15.10 14.68
N TRP A 214 -17.25 -15.37 13.50
CA TRP A 214 -17.70 -16.43 12.59
C TRP A 214 -16.91 -17.73 12.75
N LEU A 215 -15.77 -17.69 13.44
CA LEU A 215 -14.89 -18.85 13.69
C LEU A 215 -15.01 -19.42 15.12
N MET A 216 -15.87 -18.84 15.96
CA MET A 216 -16.32 -19.37 17.26
C MET A 216 -17.80 -19.75 17.17
#